data_AF-A0A9E4EQE2-F1
#
_entry.id   AF-A0A9E4EQE2-F1
#
_cell.length_a   1.000
_cell.length_b   1.000
_cell.length_c   1.000
_cell.angle_alpha   90.00
_cell.angle_beta   90.00
_cell.angle_gamma   90.00
#
_symmetry.space_group_name_H-M   'P 1'
#
loop_
_entity.id
_entity.type
_entity.pdbx_description
1 polymer ?
#
loop_
_entity_poly.entity_id
_entity_poly.type
_entity_poly.pdbx_seq_one_letter_code
_entity_poly.pdbx_strand_id
1 'polypeptide(L)' 'MKRRGWPLIESGEIKPVIHEVLPIHEVERAHEIMRGNANVGKLVLRIR' A
#
# COMPACT_ATOMS: atom_id res chain seq x y z
N MET A 1 -3.41 -4.74 -19.98
CA MET A 1 -2.21 -4.88 -19.11
C MET A 1 -2.58 -5.52 -17.75
N LYS A 2 -3.21 -6.71 -17.71
CA LYS A 2 -3.61 -7.41 -16.45
C LYS A 2 -2.89 -8.74 -16.21
N ARG A 3 -1.74 -8.98 -16.87
CA ARG A 3 -1.43 -10.34 -17.32
C ARG A 3 -0.75 -11.28 -16.32
N ARG A 4 -0.42 -10.89 -15.09
CA ARG A 4 0.30 -11.81 -14.15
C ARG A 4 -0.07 -11.69 -12.67
N GLY A 5 -0.03 -10.50 -12.07
CA GLY A 5 -0.19 -10.36 -10.62
C GLY A 5 -1.64 -10.38 -10.12
N TRP A 6 -2.57 -9.84 -10.92
CA TRP A 6 -3.96 -9.66 -10.49
C TRP A 6 -4.69 -10.98 -10.18
N PRO A 7 -4.62 -12.02 -11.04
CA PRO A 7 -5.26 -13.29 -10.74
C PRO A 7 -4.73 -13.96 -9.46
N LEU A 8 -3.45 -13.78 -9.13
CA LEU A 8 -2.82 -14.35 -7.93
C LEU A 8 -3.25 -13.62 -6.64
N ILE A 9 -3.57 -12.33 -6.75
CA ILE A 9 -4.15 -11.56 -5.65
C ILE A 9 -5.60 -11.97 -5.44
N GLU A 10 -6.37 -12.13 -6.52
CA GLU A 10 -7.76 -12.59 -6.47
C GLU A 10 -7.89 -14.03 -5.94
N SER A 11 -6.96 -14.92 -6.30
CA SER A 11 -6.91 -16.29 -5.77
C SER A 11 -6.43 -16.37 -4.31
N GLY A 12 -5.88 -15.29 -3.77
CA GLY A 12 -5.31 -15.24 -2.41
C GLY A 12 -3.92 -15.87 -2.28
N GLU A 13 -3.32 -16.32 -3.38
CA GLU A 13 -1.97 -16.88 -3.45
C GLU A 13 -0.90 -15.81 -3.14
N ILE A 14 -1.15 -14.56 -3.54
CA ILE A 14 -0.35 -13.40 -3.17
C ILE A 14 -1.17 -12.47 -2.27
N LYS A 15 -0.68 -12.21 -1.06
CA LYS A 15 -1.30 -11.27 -0.12
C LYS A 15 -0.47 -9.98 -0.06
N PRO A 16 -1.06 -8.79 -0.33
CA PRO A 16 -0.36 -7.54 -0.14
C PRO A 16 -0.10 -7.29 1.35
N VAL A 17 1.15 -6.98 1.69
CA VAL A 17 1.50 -6.49 3.03
C VAL A 17 1.23 -4.99 3.07
N ILE A 18 0.27 -4.57 3.90
CA ILE A 18 -0.06 -3.17 4.12
C ILE A 18 0.71 -2.72 5.36
N HIS A 19 1.51 -1.67 5.20
CA HIS A 19 2.25 -1.05 6.29
C HIS A 19 1.32 -0.21 7.17
N GLU A 20 0.61 0.75 6.56
CA GLU A 20 -0.32 1.64 7.25
C GLU A 20 -1.38 2.18 6.28
N VAL A 21 -2.55 2.55 6.81
CA VAL A 21 -3.65 3.18 6.06
C VAL A 21 -3.98 4.54 6.67
N LEU A 22 -3.65 5.61 5.95
CA LEU A 22 -3.83 6.99 6.40
C LEU A 22 -5.00 7.66 5.67
N PRO A 23 -5.70 8.64 6.27
CA PRO A 23 -6.65 9.45 5.52
C PRO A 23 -5.93 10.30 4.47
N ILE A 24 -6.60 10.62 3.35
CA ILE A 24 -5.96 11.36 2.24
C ILE A 24 -5.48 12.76 2.63
N HIS A 25 -6.00 13.38 3.69
CA HIS A 25 -5.51 14.68 4.16
C HIS A 25 -4.18 14.58 4.94
N GLU A 26 -3.71 13.37 5.28
CA GLU A 26 -2.43 13.13 5.97
C GLU A 26 -1.30 12.73 4.99
N VAL A 27 -1.33 13.22 3.74
CA VAL A 27 -0.30 12.94 2.72
C VAL A 27 1.11 13.33 3.18
N GLU A 28 1.25 14.41 3.94
CA GLU A 28 2.56 14.85 4.44
C GLU A 28 3.18 13.80 5.37
N ARG A 29 2.41 13.32 6.35
CA ARG A 29 2.78 12.19 7.23
C ARG A 29 3.09 10.93 6.44
N ALA A 30 2.28 10.65 5.41
CA ALA A 30 2.52 9.51 4.53
C ALA A 30 3.91 9.60 3.86
N HIS A 31 4.29 10.79 3.38
CA HIS A 31 5.62 11.03 2.82
C HIS A 31 6.74 11.00 3.86
N GLU A 32 6.52 11.43 5.09
CA GLU A 32 7.48 11.29 6.19
C GLU A 32 7.82 9.84 6.47
N ILE A 33 6.78 9.00 6.61
CA ILE A 33 6.92 7.55 6.76
C ILE A 33 7.71 7.00 5.58
N MET A 34 7.32 7.33 4.34
CA MET A 34 8.00 6.90 3.11
C MET A 34 9.51 7.22 3.06
N ARG A 35 9.94 8.34 3.65
CA ARG A 35 11.35 8.76 3.69
C ARG A 35 12.17 8.02 4.76
N GLY A 36 11.51 7.45 5.77
CA GLY A 36 12.16 6.54 6.70
C GLY A 36 12.57 5.26 5.98
N ASN A 37 13.85 4.89 5.99
CA ASN A 37 14.40 3.74 5.26
C ASN A 37 13.91 2.35 5.77
N ALA A 38 12.75 2.27 6.42
CA ALA A 38 12.19 1.09 7.10
C ALA A 38 10.84 0.61 6.51
N ASN A 39 10.39 1.15 5.37
CA ASN A 39 9.04 0.86 4.86
C ASN A 39 8.98 -0.47 4.11
N VAL A 40 8.76 -1.55 4.84
CA VAL A 40 8.36 -2.82 4.25
C VAL A 40 6.85 -2.82 4.10
N GLY A 41 6.38 -2.75 2.85
CA GLY A 41 4.95 -2.89 2.51
C GLY A 41 4.36 -1.69 1.79
N LYS A 42 3.04 -1.75 1.55
CA LYS A 42 2.28 -0.69 0.87
C LYS A 42 1.72 0.30 1.87
N LEU A 43 1.88 1.59 1.60
CA LEU A 43 1.15 2.65 2.29
C LEU A 43 -0.11 2.99 1.48
N VAL A 44 -1.27 3.05 2.13
CA VAL A 44 -2.55 3.27 1.45
C VAL A 44 -3.19 4.55 1.98
N LEU A 45 -3.59 5.43 1.06
CA LEU A 45 -4.41 6.60 1.39
C LEU A 45 -5.89 6.25 1.21
N ARG A 46 -6.68 6.51 2.25
CA ARG A 46 -8.12 6.30 2.25
C ARG A 46 -8.84 7.60 1.88
N ILE A 47 -9.64 7.52 0.82
CA ILE A 47 -10.54 8.58 0.37
C ILE A 47 -11.95 8.19 0.84
N ARG A 48 -12.53 8.99 1.73
CA ARG A 48 -13.92 8.89 2.17
C ARG A 48 -14.48 10.30 2.30
#